data_AF-A0A961G6E1-F1
#
_entry.id   AF-A0A961G6E1-F1
#
_cell.length_a   1.000
_cell.length_b   1.000
_cell.length_c   1.000
_cell.angle_alpha   90.00
_cell.angle_beta   90.00
_cell.angle_gamma   90.00
#
_symmetry.space_group_name_H-M   'P 1'
#
loop_
_entity.id
_entity.type
_entity.pdbx_description
1 polymer ?
#
loop_
_entity_poly.entity_id
_entity_poly.type
_entity_poly.pdbx_seq_one_letter_code
_entity_poly.pdbx_strand_id
1 'polypeptide(L)'
;MKTTYSISAYGLMAESHWREFRPKMVRELEETGKLEEALYEAQERTLDELLPLEDKLVADGLTMDQASRQAWEMVRENYILLPPEDDQED
;
A
#
# COMPACT_ATOMS: atom_id res chain seq x y z
N MET A 1 4.24 26.54 -1.25
CA MET A 1 3.01 25.76 -1.50
C MET A 1 3.05 24.57 -0.56
N LYS A 2 1.96 24.27 0.16
CA LYS A 2 1.83 22.95 0.79
C LYS A 2 1.38 21.99 -0.31
N THR A 3 2.15 20.93 -0.57
CA THR A 3 1.69 19.85 -1.45
C THR A 3 0.50 19.19 -0.77
N THR A 4 -0.59 18.98 -1.49
CA THR A 4 -1.75 18.24 -1.00
C THR A 4 -1.78 16.93 -1.76
N TYR A 5 -1.68 15.81 -1.06
CA TYR A 5 -1.72 14.49 -1.68
C TYR A 5 -3.14 13.95 -1.66
N SER A 6 -3.60 13.41 -2.78
CA SER A 6 -4.92 12.79 -2.86
C SER A 6 -4.83 11.33 -2.41
N ILE A 7 -5.27 11.05 -1.17
CA ILE A 7 -5.27 9.71 -0.61
C ILE A 7 -6.50 8.92 -1.10
N SER A 8 -6.25 7.81 -1.78
CA SER A 8 -7.23 6.83 -2.25
C SER A 8 -7.61 5.82 -1.15
N ALA A 9 -8.49 4.86 -1.48
CA ALA A 9 -8.80 3.76 -0.59
C ALA A 9 -7.56 2.95 -0.17
N TYR A 10 -6.56 2.80 -1.05
CA TYR A 10 -5.31 2.10 -0.70
C TYR A 10 -4.48 2.89 0.31
N GLY A 11 -4.37 4.20 0.15
CA GLY A 11 -3.64 5.02 1.12
C GLY A 11 -4.34 5.07 2.48
N LEU A 12 -5.67 5.09 2.53
CA LEU A 12 -6.43 4.95 3.79
C LEU A 12 -6.24 3.57 4.43
N MET A 13 -6.18 2.52 3.61
CA MET A 13 -5.90 1.16 4.09
C MET A 13 -4.48 1.06 4.68
N ALA A 14 -3.48 1.63 3.99
CA ALA A 14 -2.11 1.71 4.50
C ALA A 14 -2.07 2.45 5.83
N GLU A 15 -2.75 3.59 5.93
CA GLU A 15 -2.78 4.38 7.17
C GLU A 15 -3.35 3.56 8.34
N SER A 16 -4.50 2.92 8.12
CA SER A 16 -5.14 2.08 9.14
C SER A 16 -4.22 0.94 9.59
N HIS A 17 -3.61 0.23 8.63
CA HIS A 17 -2.74 -0.90 8.92
C HIS A 17 -1.45 -0.47 9.63
N TRP A 18 -0.78 0.57 9.11
CA TRP A 18 0.46 1.05 9.69
C TRP A 18 0.26 1.58 11.12
N ARG A 19 -0.87 2.22 11.42
CA ARG A 19 -1.18 2.66 12.79
C ARG A 19 -1.34 1.49 13.76
N GLU A 20 -1.86 0.36 13.29
CA GLU A 20 -2.07 -0.84 14.11
C GLU A 20 -0.77 -1.66 14.28
N PHE A 21 -0.03 -1.90 13.19
CA PHE A 21 1.09 -2.84 13.16
C PHE A 21 2.47 -2.20 13.09
N ARG A 22 2.53 -0.91 12.70
CA ARG A 22 3.77 -0.13 12.57
C ARG A 22 3.72 1.24 13.26
N PRO A 23 3.37 1.30 14.56
CA PRO A 23 3.14 2.57 15.25
C PRO A 23 4.40 3.43 15.41
N LYS A 24 5.62 2.84 15.48
CA LYS A 24 6.86 3.62 15.61
C LYS A 24 7.16 4.38 14.32
N MET A 25 7.02 3.71 13.17
CA MET A 25 7.18 4.26 11.82
C MET A 25 6.16 5.37 11.57
N VAL A 26 4.88 5.15 11.91
CA VAL A 26 3.85 6.20 11.76
C VAL A 26 4.20 7.43 12.58
N ARG A 27 4.62 7.25 13.85
CA ARG A 27 5.02 8.37 14.70
C ARG A 27 6.19 9.15 14.10
N GLU A 28 7.21 8.48 13.59
CA GLU A 28 8.36 9.14 12.94
C GLU A 28 7.94 9.93 11.69
N LEU A 29 7.06 9.36 10.87
CA LEU A 29 6.52 10.02 9.69
C LEU A 29 5.66 11.24 10.06
N GLU A 30 4.90 11.18 11.16
CA GLU A 30 4.14 12.33 11.68
C GLU A 30 5.05 13.42 12.23
N GLU A 31 6.06 13.07 13.02
CA GLU A 31 7.04 14.00 13.59
C GLU A 31 7.84 14.73 12.50
N THR A 32 8.08 14.05 11.38
CA THR A 32 8.78 14.63 10.21
C THR A 32 7.83 15.28 9.20
N GLY A 33 6.51 15.20 9.40
CA GLY A 33 5.49 15.75 8.49
C GLY A 33 5.42 15.03 7.14
N LYS A 34 5.87 13.78 7.06
CA LYS A 34 5.96 12.96 5.84
C LYS A 34 4.90 11.87 5.73
N LEU A 35 4.02 11.71 6.72
CA LEU A 35 3.02 10.63 6.71
C LEU A 35 2.15 10.67 5.45
N GLU A 36 1.61 11.83 5.08
CA GLU A 36 0.73 11.96 3.90
C GLU A 36 1.47 11.60 2.60
N GLU A 37 2.74 12.00 2.47
CA GLU A 37 3.60 11.66 1.33
C GLU A 37 3.90 10.16 1.27
N ALA A 38 4.21 9.54 2.41
CA ALA A 38 4.48 8.10 2.48
C ALA A 38 3.24 7.26 2.15
N LEU A 39 2.06 7.67 2.63
CA LEU A 39 0.79 7.02 2.28
C LEU A 39 0.47 7.16 0.78
N TYR A 40 0.75 8.34 0.22
CA TYR A 40 0.63 8.56 -1.22
C TYR A 40 1.61 7.67 -2.00
N GLU A 41 2.88 7.62 -1.62
CA GLU A 41 3.85 6.74 -2.28
C GLU A 41 3.43 5.27 -2.22
N ALA A 42 2.96 4.81 -1.06
CA ALA A 42 2.52 3.43 -0.88
C ALA A 42 1.35 3.06 -1.80
N GLN A 43 0.35 3.94 -1.98
CA GLN A 43 -0.74 3.67 -2.92
C GLN A 43 -0.27 3.70 -4.38
N GLU A 44 0.59 4.63 -4.77
CA GLU A 44 0.99 4.77 -6.18
C GLU A 44 1.82 3.55 -6.58
N ARG A 45 2.77 3.13 -5.73
CA ARG A 45 3.56 1.91 -5.95
C ARG A 45 2.71 0.66 -5.97
N THR A 46 1.67 0.60 -5.14
CA THR A 46 0.71 -0.50 -5.17
C THR A 46 -0.03 -0.52 -6.50
N LEU A 47 -0.54 0.61 -6.98
CA LEU A 47 -1.27 0.70 -8.25
C LEU A 47 -0.37 0.40 -9.46
N ASP A 48 0.87 0.89 -9.45
CA ASP A 48 1.86 0.65 -10.50
C ASP A 48 2.21 -0.83 -10.66
N GLU A 49 2.18 -1.61 -9.57
CA GLU A 49 2.38 -3.06 -9.61
C GLU A 49 1.09 -3.84 -9.84
N LEU A 50 -0.02 -3.41 -9.24
CA LEU A 50 -1.31 -4.09 -9.26
C LEU A 50 -1.92 -4.11 -10.66
N LEU A 51 -2.02 -2.94 -11.31
CA LEU A 51 -2.76 -2.81 -12.58
C LEU A 51 -2.14 -3.67 -13.71
N PRO A 52 -0.81 -3.69 -13.91
CA PRO A 52 -0.22 -4.59 -14.91
C PRO A 52 -0.40 -6.07 -14.59
N LEU A 53 -0.44 -6.44 -13.30
CA LEU A 53 -0.72 -7.83 -12.88
C LEU A 53 -2.16 -8.21 -13.19
N GLU A 54 -3.13 -7.33 -12.94
CA GLU A 54 -4.53 -7.55 -13.30
C GLU A 54 -4.69 -7.76 -14.80
N ASP A 55 -4.12 -6.88 -15.63
CA ASP A 55 -4.16 -6.99 -17.09
C ASP A 55 -3.59 -8.32 -17.59
N LYS A 56 -2.45 -8.74 -17.01
CA LYS A 56 -1.82 -10.01 -17.34
C LYS A 56 -2.72 -11.20 -16.97
N LEU A 57 -3.29 -11.20 -15.76
CA LEU A 57 -4.14 -12.29 -15.28
C LEU A 57 -5.43 -12.40 -16.09
N VAL A 58 -6.03 -11.28 -16.48
CA VAL A 58 -7.17 -11.26 -17.41
C VAL A 58 -6.79 -11.82 -18.77
N ALA A 59 -5.62 -11.46 -19.31
CA ALA A 59 -5.11 -12.02 -20.57
C ALA A 59 -4.86 -13.54 -20.47
N ASP A 60 -4.50 -14.04 -19.29
CA ASP A 60 -4.33 -15.46 -18.99
C ASP A 60 -5.67 -16.21 -18.76
N GLY A 61 -6.80 -15.51 -18.88
CA GLY A 61 -8.14 -16.09 -18.90
C GLY A 61 -8.94 -15.96 -17.61
N LEU A 62 -8.45 -15.22 -16.60
CA LEU A 62 -9.21 -14.91 -15.39
C LEU A 62 -10.28 -13.84 -15.66
N THR A 63 -11.35 -13.86 -14.86
CA THR A 63 -12.26 -12.70 -14.79
C THR A 63 -11.58 -11.54 -14.08
N MET A 64 -12.04 -10.31 -14.30
CA MET A 64 -11.51 -9.13 -13.60
C MET A 64 -11.53 -9.32 -12.07
N ASP A 65 -12.64 -9.80 -11.49
CA ASP A 65 -12.73 -10.06 -10.04
C ASP A 65 -11.74 -11.12 -9.53
N GLN A 66 -11.35 -12.09 -10.35
CA GLN A 66 -10.32 -13.08 -10.00
C GLN A 66 -8.93 -12.47 -10.11
N ALA A 67 -8.67 -11.73 -11.20
CA ALA A 67 -7.42 -11.04 -11.45
C ALA A 67 -7.11 -10.03 -10.35
N SER A 68 -8.06 -9.16 -9.98
CA SER A 68 -7.91 -8.17 -8.91
C SER A 68 -7.59 -8.82 -7.57
N ARG A 69 -8.33 -9.87 -7.18
CA ARG A 69 -8.06 -10.57 -5.92
C ARG A 69 -6.67 -11.20 -5.92
N GLN A 70 -6.30 -11.89 -7.00
CA GLN A 70 -5.01 -12.57 -7.07
C GLN A 70 -3.84 -11.58 -7.16
N ALA A 71 -3.96 -10.51 -7.94
CA ALA A 71 -2.96 -9.45 -8.00
C ALA A 71 -2.78 -8.78 -6.63
N TRP A 72 -3.89 -8.52 -5.92
CA TRP A 72 -3.85 -7.95 -4.57
C TRP A 72 -3.06 -8.82 -3.59
N GLU A 73 -3.32 -10.12 -3.55
CA GLU A 73 -2.55 -11.04 -2.69
C GLU A 73 -1.04 -10.98 -2.95
N MET A 74 -0.62 -10.69 -4.19
CA MET A 74 0.80 -10.64 -4.57
C MET A 74 1.51 -9.36 -4.15
N VAL A 75 0.80 -8.23 -4.04
CA VAL A 75 1.41 -6.91 -3.81
C VAL A 75 1.09 -6.28 -2.46
N ARG A 76 0.03 -6.76 -1.77
CA ARG A 76 -0.50 -6.08 -0.57
C ARG A 76 0.54 -5.90 0.53
N GLU A 77 1.46 -6.85 0.72
CA GLU A 77 2.46 -6.82 1.81
C GLU A 77 3.72 -6.02 1.43
N ASN A 78 3.85 -5.58 0.18
CA ASN A 78 5.01 -4.80 -0.28
C ASN A 78 4.97 -3.36 0.25
N TYR A 79 3.77 -2.77 0.33
CA TYR A 79 3.59 -1.34 0.63
C TYR A 79 2.43 -1.05 1.59
N ILE A 80 1.29 -1.75 1.48
CA ILE A 80 0.08 -1.40 2.24
C ILE A 80 0.03 -2.15 3.57
N LEU A 81 0.03 -3.48 3.50
CA LEU A 81 -0.05 -4.40 4.63
C LEU A 81 1.35 -4.84 5.07
N LEU A 82 2.23 -3.87 5.32
CA LEU A 82 3.60 -4.14 5.76
C LEU A 82 3.59 -5.03 7.02
N PRO A 83 4.51 -6.00 7.15
CA PRO A 83 4.62 -6.82 8.34
C PRO A 83 4.79 -5.97 9.61
N PRO A 84 4.34 -6.46 10.78
CA PRO A 84 4.52 -5.78 12.05
C PRO A 84 5.98 -5.38 12.31
N GLU A 85 6.18 -4.25 12.99
CA GLU A 85 7.53 -3.74 13.28
C GLU A 85 8.40 -4.69 14.09
N ASP A 86 7.78 -5.44 15.01
CA ASP A 86 8.51 -6.33 15.90
C ASP A 86 8.91 -7.67 15.22
N ASP A 87 8.38 -7.94 14.01
CA ASP A 87 8.79 -9.09 13.19
C ASP A 87 10.00 -8.78 12.30
N GLN A 88 10.57 -7.56 12.37
CA GLN A 88 11.72 -7.10 11.58
C GLN A 88 13.05 -7.13 12.35
N GLU A 89 13.14 -7.88 13.45
CA GLU A 89 14.41 -8.15 14.14
C GLU A 89 15.22 -9.26 13.42
N ASP A 90 16.19 -8.86 12.60
CA ASP A 90 17.35 -9.66 12.15
C ASP A 90 18.64 -9.18 12.83
#